data_AF-A0A1S3MXM6-F1
#
_entry.id   AF-A0A1S3MXM6-F1
#
_cell.length_a   1.000
_cell.length_b   1.000
_cell.length_c   1.000
_cell.angle_alpha   90.00
_cell.angle_beta   90.00
_cell.angle_gamma   90.00
#
_symmetry.space_group_name_H-M   'P 1'
#
loop_
_entity.id
_entity.type
_entity.pdbx_description
1 polymer ?
#
loop_
_entity_poly.entity_id
_entity_poly.type
_entity_poly.pdbx_seq_one_letter_code
_entity_poly.pdbx_strand_id
1 'polypeptide(L)'
;NVNPVLSTVTKTVCAEQCDGRCFGPYVSNCCHRECAGGCSGPKDTDCFACTNFNDSGACVTQCPQPFVYNPTTFQLESNPRAKYTYGSFCVEKCPHNFVVDHSSCVRACPSNKMEVEENRTKMCIPCTDICPK
;
A
#
# COMPACT_ATOMS: atom_id res chain seq x y z
N ASN A 1 -29.94 -35.89 -4.67
CA ASN A 1 -28.53 -35.62 -5.01
C ASN A 1 -28.14 -34.23 -4.57
N VAL A 2 -28.01 -34.02 -3.25
CA VAL A 2 -27.33 -32.83 -2.72
C VAL A 2 -25.97 -33.34 -2.27
N ASN A 3 -24.97 -33.13 -3.10
CA ASN A 3 -23.60 -33.49 -2.77
C ASN A 3 -23.06 -32.33 -1.90
N PRO A 4 -22.85 -32.49 -0.59
CA PRO A 4 -22.23 -31.43 0.18
C PRO A 4 -20.80 -31.30 -0.33
N VAL A 5 -20.47 -30.17 -0.95
CA VAL A 5 -19.08 -29.82 -1.22
C VAL A 5 -18.43 -29.66 0.15
N LEU A 6 -17.77 -30.72 0.62
CA LEU A 6 -16.95 -30.69 1.82
C LEU A 6 -15.71 -29.86 1.47
N SER A 7 -15.76 -28.55 1.73
CA SER A 7 -14.54 -27.76 1.83
C SER A 7 -13.79 -28.25 3.06
N THR A 8 -12.93 -29.24 2.87
CA THR A 8 -11.89 -29.59 3.83
C THR A 8 -11.00 -28.36 3.98
N VAL A 9 -11.29 -27.51 4.97
CA VAL A 9 -10.39 -26.44 5.38
C VAL A 9 -9.19 -27.11 6.03
N THR A 10 -8.25 -27.58 5.21
CA THR A 10 -6.91 -27.95 5.61
C THR A 10 -6.11 -26.66 5.73
N LYS A 11 -6.45 -25.81 6.70
CA LYS A 11 -5.56 -24.69 7.04
C LYS A 11 -4.23 -25.32 7.41
N THR A 12 -3.24 -25.22 6.52
CA THR A 12 -1.90 -25.77 6.74
C THR A 12 -1.38 -25.24 8.07
N VAL A 13 -1.01 -26.14 8.97
CA VAL A 13 -0.37 -25.74 10.22
C VAL A 13 1.02 -25.25 9.86
N CYS A 14 1.27 -23.96 10.08
CA CYS A 14 2.54 -23.34 9.80
C CYS A 14 3.58 -23.71 10.84
N ALA A 15 4.85 -23.64 10.47
CA ALA A 15 5.94 -23.67 11.44
C ALA A 15 5.80 -22.49 12.43
N GLU A 16 6.23 -22.69 13.68
CA GLU A 16 6.13 -21.67 14.74
C GLU A 16 6.90 -20.38 14.43
N GLN A 17 7.89 -20.45 13.54
CA GLN A 17 8.70 -19.32 13.09
C GLN A 17 8.00 -18.44 12.05
N CYS A 18 6.88 -18.88 11.48
CA CYS A 18 6.11 -18.07 10.55
C CYS A 18 5.26 -17.04 11.29
N ASP A 19 5.06 -15.86 10.70
CA ASP A 19 4.12 -14.83 11.18
C ASP A 19 2.63 -15.21 10.94
N GLY A 20 2.29 -16.49 11.10
CA GLY A 20 0.93 -17.03 11.07
C GLY A 20 0.37 -17.44 9.71
N ARG A 21 1.10 -17.23 8.61
CA ARG A 21 0.68 -17.64 7.25
C ARG A 21 1.77 -18.43 6.55
N CYS A 22 1.36 -19.45 5.81
CA CYS A 22 2.26 -20.35 5.09
C CYS A 22 1.52 -21.05 3.94
N PHE A 23 2.30 -21.58 3.01
CA PHE A 23 1.82 -22.43 1.92
C PHE A 23 2.29 -23.90 2.06
N GLY A 24 2.87 -24.23 3.22
CA GLY A 24 3.42 -25.53 3.57
C GLY A 24 3.84 -25.55 5.05
N PRO A 25 4.13 -26.73 5.64
CA PRO A 25 4.41 -26.85 7.06
C PRO A 25 5.84 -26.47 7.46
N TYR A 26 6.77 -26.34 6.50
CA TYR A 26 8.17 -26.04 6.79
C TYR A 26 8.41 -24.53 6.93
N VAL A 27 9.47 -24.14 7.63
CA VAL A 27 9.87 -22.72 7.78
C VAL A 27 10.17 -22.07 6.43
N SER A 28 10.67 -22.83 5.45
CA SER A 28 10.86 -22.35 4.07
C SER A 28 9.55 -22.02 3.34
N ASN A 29 8.41 -22.41 3.89
CA ASN A 29 7.08 -22.14 3.35
C ASN A 29 6.33 -21.03 4.07
N CYS A 30 7.01 -20.24 4.93
CA CYS A 30 6.39 -19.04 5.48
C CYS A 30 6.09 -18.04 4.35
N CYS A 31 4.91 -17.42 4.42
CA CYS A 31 4.59 -16.31 3.55
C CYS A 31 5.40 -15.07 3.93
N HIS A 32 5.50 -14.12 2.99
CA HIS A 32 5.97 -12.78 3.33
C HIS A 32 5.03 -12.14 4.37
N ARG A 33 5.58 -11.37 5.32
CA ARG A 33 4.82 -10.73 6.40
C ARG A 33 3.71 -9.79 5.93
N GLU A 34 3.88 -9.22 4.72
CA GLU A 34 2.89 -8.32 4.11
C GLU A 34 1.74 -9.07 3.42
N CYS A 35 1.77 -10.41 3.39
CA CYS A 35 0.67 -11.17 2.84
C CYS A 35 -0.53 -11.22 3.80
N ALA A 36 -1.71 -10.96 3.26
CA ALA A 36 -3.01 -11.22 3.88
C ALA A 36 -3.66 -12.48 3.28
N GLY A 37 -4.36 -13.23 4.12
CA GLY A 37 -4.97 -14.52 3.74
C GLY A 37 -3.96 -15.67 3.66
N GLY A 38 -3.01 -15.59 2.73
CA GLY A 38 -2.01 -16.62 2.42
C GLY A 38 -1.15 -16.21 1.22
N CYS A 39 -0.38 -17.15 0.69
CA CYS A 39 0.51 -16.94 -0.44
C CYS A 39 0.71 -18.25 -1.24
N SER A 40 1.27 -18.15 -2.44
CA SER A 40 1.73 -19.29 -3.24
C SER A 40 3.26 -19.48 -3.20
N GLY A 41 3.97 -18.59 -2.49
CA GLY A 41 5.42 -18.55 -2.39
C GLY A 41 5.88 -17.56 -1.31
N PRO A 42 7.19 -17.50 -1.02
CA PRO A 42 7.71 -16.73 0.11
C PRO A 42 7.86 -15.23 -0.17
N LYS A 43 7.71 -14.77 -1.43
CA LYS A 43 7.92 -13.37 -1.79
C LYS A 43 6.68 -12.52 -1.53
N ASP A 44 6.89 -11.22 -1.40
CA ASP A 44 5.83 -10.21 -1.30
C ASP A 44 4.94 -10.12 -2.57
N THR A 45 5.42 -10.63 -3.70
CA THR A 45 4.66 -10.76 -4.96
C THR A 45 3.81 -12.02 -5.05
N ASP A 46 4.01 -12.98 -4.13
CA ASP A 46 3.32 -14.27 -4.15
C ASP A 46 2.09 -14.28 -3.24
N CYS A 47 1.75 -13.14 -2.65
CA CYS A 47 0.62 -12.98 -1.75
C CYS A 47 -0.72 -13.07 -2.49
N PHE A 48 -1.72 -13.70 -1.88
CA PHE A 48 -3.09 -13.67 -2.42
C PHE A 48 -3.76 -12.29 -2.26
N ALA A 49 -3.38 -11.57 -1.22
CA ALA A 49 -3.76 -10.19 -0.96
C ALA A 49 -2.70 -9.50 -0.10
N CYS A 50 -2.66 -8.17 -0.10
CA CYS A 50 -1.74 -7.41 0.73
C CYS A 50 -2.40 -7.01 2.05
N THR A 51 -1.64 -7.06 3.14
CA THR A 51 -2.07 -6.53 4.45
C THR A 51 -2.22 -5.02 4.41
N ASN A 52 -1.31 -4.33 3.71
CA ASN A 52 -1.27 -2.86 3.64
C ASN A 52 -1.55 -2.35 2.21
N PHE A 53 -0.52 -2.30 1.36
CA PHE A 53 -0.64 -1.74 0.02
C PHE A 53 -0.09 -2.68 -1.04
N ASN A 54 -0.73 -2.68 -2.22
CA ASN A 54 -0.23 -3.31 -3.42
C ASN A 54 0.49 -2.26 -4.29
N ASP A 55 1.79 -2.43 -4.46
CA ASP A 55 2.62 -1.66 -5.37
C ASP A 55 2.99 -2.49 -6.60
N SER A 56 2.20 -2.35 -7.67
CA SER A 56 2.43 -3.02 -8.94
C SER A 56 2.64 -4.55 -8.81
N GLY A 57 1.89 -5.18 -7.90
CA GLY A 57 1.94 -6.62 -7.62
C GLY A 57 2.69 -7.00 -6.34
N ALA A 58 3.58 -6.15 -5.82
CA ALA A 58 4.29 -6.39 -4.57
C ALA A 58 3.50 -5.86 -3.37
N CYS A 59 3.41 -6.65 -2.29
CA CYS A 59 2.79 -6.20 -1.05
C CYS A 59 3.79 -5.45 -0.16
N VAL A 60 3.53 -4.16 0.06
CA VAL A 60 4.42 -3.24 0.77
C VAL A 60 3.74 -2.61 1.99
N THR A 61 4.53 -2.28 3.00
CA THR A 61 4.04 -1.58 4.21
C THR A 61 3.63 -0.13 3.93
N GLN A 62 4.30 0.52 2.98
CA GLN A 62 4.07 1.91 2.61
C GLN A 62 4.41 2.12 1.14
N CYS A 63 3.65 2.98 0.46
CA CYS A 63 3.97 3.35 -0.91
C CYS A 63 5.28 4.17 -0.96
N PRO A 64 6.02 4.11 -2.09
CA PRO A 64 7.21 4.93 -2.32
C PRO A 64 6.98 6.42 -2.04
N GLN A 65 7.69 6.96 -1.06
CA GLN A 65 7.52 8.34 -0.60
C GLN A 65 8.00 9.36 -1.64
N PRO A 66 7.43 10.58 -1.68
CA PRO A 66 7.86 11.66 -2.58
C PRO A 66 9.30 12.13 -2.36
N PHE A 67 9.80 12.02 -1.13
CA PHE A 67 11.15 12.41 -0.76
C PHE A 67 11.84 11.26 -0.03
N VAL A 68 13.11 11.01 -0.37
CA VAL A 68 13.93 9.96 0.23
C VAL A 68 15.21 10.59 0.76
N TYR A 69 15.64 10.15 1.94
CA TYR A 69 16.89 10.61 2.54
C TYR A 69 18.10 10.05 1.78
N ASN A 70 18.96 10.92 1.29
CA ASN A 70 20.23 10.56 0.67
C ASN A 70 21.37 10.66 1.72
N PRO A 71 21.98 9.52 2.13
CA PRO A 71 23.01 9.52 3.17
C PRO A 71 24.36 10.12 2.70
N THR A 72 24.54 10.35 1.40
CA THR A 72 25.76 10.95 0.85
C THR A 72 25.73 12.48 0.94
N THR A 73 24.57 13.07 0.63
CA THR A 73 24.36 14.53 0.66
C THR A 73 23.78 14.99 1.99
N PHE A 74 23.29 14.07 2.83
CA PHE A 74 22.59 14.31 4.09
C PHE A 74 21.31 15.14 3.91
N GLN A 75 20.64 15.01 2.77
CA GLN A 75 19.44 15.78 2.40
C GLN A 75 18.27 14.87 2.01
N LEU A 76 17.05 15.43 2.06
CA LEU A 76 15.86 14.82 1.47
C LEU A 76 15.81 15.19 -0.02
N GLU A 77 15.87 14.18 -0.87
CA GLU A 77 15.87 14.33 -2.32
C GLU A 77 14.55 13.82 -2.91
N SER A 78 14.11 14.44 -4.01
CA SER A 78 12.88 14.02 -4.71
C SER A 78 13.05 12.62 -5.28
N ASN A 79 12.05 11.77 -5.04
CA ASN A 79 12.03 10.40 -5.51
C ASN A 79 11.28 10.28 -6.85
N PRO A 80 11.94 9.99 -7.98
CA PRO A 80 11.27 9.85 -9.27
C PRO A 80 10.32 8.63 -9.33
N ARG A 81 10.40 7.70 -8.37
CA ARG A 81 9.52 6.54 -8.27
C ARG A 81 8.40 6.73 -7.25
N ALA A 82 8.16 7.95 -6.79
CA ALA A 82 7.12 8.25 -5.84
C ALA A 82 5.75 7.80 -6.35
N LYS A 83 4.94 7.25 -5.45
CA LYS A 83 3.55 6.86 -5.71
C LYS A 83 2.67 7.33 -4.56
N TYR A 84 1.40 7.55 -4.88
CA TYR A 84 0.39 7.96 -3.92
C TYR A 84 -0.38 6.76 -3.39
N THR A 85 -0.74 6.80 -2.11
CA THR A 85 -1.66 5.81 -1.55
C THR A 85 -3.08 6.09 -2.06
N TYR A 86 -3.75 5.06 -2.53
CA TYR A 86 -5.16 5.10 -2.91
C TYR A 86 -5.85 3.82 -2.43
N GLY A 87 -6.56 3.91 -1.29
CA GLY A 87 -7.06 2.73 -0.61
C GLY A 87 -5.91 1.79 -0.25
N SER A 88 -5.95 0.55 -0.72
CA SER A 88 -4.91 -0.47 -0.53
C SER A 88 -3.94 -0.58 -1.72
N PHE A 89 -3.79 0.47 -2.54
CA PHE A 89 -2.93 0.47 -3.73
C PHE A 89 -1.97 1.66 -3.74
N CYS A 90 -0.82 1.46 -4.39
CA CYS A 90 0.10 2.53 -4.75
C CYS A 90 -0.09 2.92 -6.22
N VAL A 91 -0.43 4.18 -6.48
CA VAL A 91 -0.73 4.69 -7.83
C VAL A 91 0.18 5.85 -8.20
N GLU A 92 0.58 5.93 -9.47
CA GLU A 92 1.42 7.03 -9.95
C GLU A 92 0.65 8.35 -10.07
N LYS A 93 -0.67 8.27 -10.33
CA LYS A 93 -1.57 9.41 -10.43
C LYS A 93 -2.86 9.11 -9.69
N CYS A 94 -3.36 10.10 -8.96
CA CYS A 94 -4.67 9.99 -8.34
C CYS A 94 -5.78 9.91 -9.41
N PRO A 95 -6.87 9.17 -9.16
CA PRO A 95 -8.04 9.16 -10.03
C PRO A 95 -8.66 10.56 -10.17
N HIS A 96 -9.41 10.81 -11.24
CA HIS A 96 -9.90 12.14 -11.65
C HIS A 96 -10.60 12.96 -10.55
N ASN A 97 -11.30 12.32 -9.61
CA ASN A 97 -12.06 13.00 -8.56
C ASN A 97 -11.35 13.01 -7.19
N PHE A 98 -10.04 12.78 -7.19
CA PHE A 98 -9.21 12.78 -5.99
C PHE A 98 -8.16 13.89 -6.08
N VAL A 99 -7.79 14.39 -4.92
CA VAL A 99 -6.75 15.40 -4.74
C VAL A 99 -5.59 14.79 -3.96
N VAL A 100 -4.38 15.19 -4.30
CA VAL A 100 -3.17 14.74 -3.61
C VAL A 100 -3.02 15.52 -2.30
N ASP A 101 -3.05 14.82 -1.18
CA ASP A 101 -2.61 15.36 0.11
C ASP A 101 -1.33 14.66 0.56
N HIS A 102 -0.21 15.38 0.51
CA HIS A 102 1.13 14.87 0.79
C HIS A 102 1.51 13.65 -0.06
N SER A 103 1.21 12.43 0.40
CA SER A 103 1.52 11.16 -0.27
C SER A 103 0.27 10.29 -0.51
N SER A 104 -0.93 10.89 -0.46
CA SER A 104 -2.19 10.16 -0.44
C SER A 104 -3.24 10.81 -1.33
N CYS A 105 -4.05 9.99 -2.00
CA CYS A 105 -5.21 10.45 -2.76
C CYS A 105 -6.42 10.55 -1.84
N VAL A 106 -6.89 11.76 -1.58
CA VAL A 106 -8.05 12.03 -0.71
C VAL A 106 -9.21 12.62 -1.53
N ARG A 107 -10.45 12.50 -1.02
CA ARG A 107 -11.65 13.00 -1.72
C ARG A 107 -11.81 14.52 -1.60
N ALA A 108 -11.26 15.11 -0.54
CA ALA A 108 -11.29 16.53 -0.26
C ALA A 108 -10.08 16.88 0.62
N CYS A 109 -9.59 18.11 0.53
CA CYS A 109 -8.52 18.56 1.39
C CYS A 109 -8.95 18.61 2.87
N PRO A 110 -8.02 18.37 3.81
CA PRO A 110 -8.25 18.64 5.23
C PRO A 110 -8.67 20.09 5.48
N SER A 111 -9.34 20.36 6.60
CA SER A 111 -9.90 21.69 6.91
C SER A 111 -8.89 22.83 7.01
N ASN A 112 -7.59 22.52 7.16
CA ASN A 112 -6.49 23.49 7.21
C ASN A 112 -5.73 23.61 5.87
N LYS A 113 -6.25 23.02 4.79
CA LYS A 113 -5.65 23.03 3.46
C LYS A 113 -6.70 23.41 2.42
N MET A 114 -6.25 23.93 1.29
CA MET A 114 -7.10 24.25 0.14
C MET A 114 -6.64 23.48 -1.10
N GLU A 115 -7.60 23.16 -1.97
CA GLU A 115 -7.35 22.53 -3.26
C GLU A 115 -6.78 23.56 -4.23
N VAL A 116 -5.62 23.26 -4.80
CA VAL A 116 -5.01 24.00 -5.91
C VAL A 116 -4.70 23.05 -7.05
N GLU A 117 -4.75 23.56 -8.28
CA GLU A 117 -4.37 22.79 -9.45
C GLU A 117 -2.99 23.24 -9.93
N GLU A 118 -2.01 22.35 -9.83
CA GLU A 118 -0.64 22.57 -10.28
C GLU A 118 -0.26 21.49 -11.30
N ASN A 119 0.23 21.89 -12.49
CA ASN A 119 0.60 20.95 -13.56
C ASN A 119 -0.51 19.91 -13.91
N ARG A 120 -1.79 20.35 -13.92
CA ARG A 120 -2.98 19.49 -14.13
C ARG A 120 -3.19 18.42 -13.06
N THR A 121 -2.57 18.59 -11.90
CA THR A 121 -2.74 17.73 -10.73
C THR A 121 -3.35 18.56 -9.60
N LYS A 122 -4.43 18.06 -9.02
CA LYS A 122 -5.08 18.69 -7.88
C LYS A 122 -4.33 18.32 -6.60
N MET A 123 -3.92 19.31 -5.83
CA MET A 123 -3.09 19.14 -4.64
C MET A 123 -3.66 19.95 -3.47
N CYS A 124 -3.45 19.47 -2.25
CA CYS A 124 -3.79 20.16 -1.02
C CYS A 124 -2.58 20.92 -0.48
N ILE A 125 -2.66 22.25 -0.48
CA ILE A 125 -1.64 23.10 0.13
C ILE A 125 -2.15 23.73 1.43
N PRO A 126 -1.29 23.95 2.44
CA PRO A 126 -1.66 24.68 3.65
C PRO A 126 -2.23 26.06 3.31
N CYS A 127 -3.31 26.44 3.99
CA CYS A 127 -3.84 27.80 3.91
C CYS A 127 -2.85 28.78 4.57
N THR A 128 -2.71 29.99 4.03
CA THR A 128 -1.84 31.02 4.63
C THR A 128 -2.42 31.59 5.91
N ASP A 129 -3.74 31.79 5.96
CA ASP A 129 -4.45 32.32 7.12
C ASP A 129 -5.77 31.56 7.33
N ILE A 130 -6.85 32.02 6.68
CA ILE A 130 -8.18 31.43 6.78
C ILE A 130 -8.43 30.62 5.50
N CYS A 131 -8.71 29.32 5.65
CA CYS A 131 -9.15 28.54 4.50
C CYS A 131 -10.51 29.05 4.00
N PRO A 132 -10.68 29.24 2.68
CA PRO A 132 -11.98 29.58 2.12
C PRO A 132 -12.98 28.47 2.46
N LYS A 133 -14.17 28.86 2.93
CA LYS A 133 -15.30 27.96 3.21
C LYS A 133 -16.03 27.56 1.95
#